data_AF-A0A8K0IM32-F1
#
_entry.id   AF-A0A8K0IM32-F1
#
_cell.length_a   1.000
_cell.length_b   1.000
_cell.length_c   1.000
_cell.angle_alpha   90.00
_cell.angle_beta   90.00
_cell.angle_gamma   90.00
#
_symmetry.space_group_name_H-M   'P 1'
#
loop_
_entity.id
_entity.type
_entity.pdbx_description
1 polymer ?
#
loop_
_entity_poly.entity_id
_entity_poly.type
_entity_poly.pdbx_seq_one_letter_code
_entity_poly.pdbx_strand_id
1 'polypeptide(L)'
;MSMLPAVTILLDTAILYFGILPWFWKISGNIVAYMGLDAENEIIHTLSFLAGVMIWSQQTIWLFFRDMFKGICLSILLGPPIVAAIIVIVQCKNEEEVVAVIAHELGHWKLNHTMYSFIAVQILTFLQFGGYTLVRNSKDLFQSFGFDAQPVLIGLVIFQHTVIPLQHLVSFGLNLVSRAFEFQADAFAKKLGYAAALRSGLVKLQEENLSAMNTDPWYSAYHYSHVPLGFRQYCNWGMRQWSRYLVSVQRLCHTGKEENLSAMNTDPWYSAYHYSHPPLVERLAALEEPGSKKED
;
A
#
# COMPACT_ATOMS: atom_id res chain seq x y z
N MET A 1 8.44 -10.58 12.52
CA MET A 1 9.20 -9.74 11.57
C MET A 1 8.74 -8.29 11.70
N SER A 2 9.01 -7.66 12.85
CA SER A 2 8.52 -6.32 13.22
C SER A 2 9.64 -5.34 13.60
N MET A 3 10.91 -5.72 13.40
CA MET A 3 12.05 -4.82 13.64
C MET A 3 12.27 -3.79 12.52
N LEU A 4 11.66 -3.96 11.34
CA LEU A 4 11.88 -3.10 10.19
C LEU A 4 11.43 -1.63 10.40
N PRO A 5 10.25 -1.32 10.97
CA PRO A 5 9.80 0.05 11.16
C PRO A 5 10.56 0.79 12.27
N ALA A 6 10.87 0.11 13.37
CA ALA A 6 11.59 0.72 14.49
C ALA A 6 13.04 1.03 14.12
N VAL A 7 13.72 0.12 13.41
CA VAL A 7 15.09 0.33 12.94
C VAL A 7 15.16 1.46 11.92
N THR A 8 14.20 1.55 11.00
CA THR A 8 14.14 2.66 10.03
C THR A 8 13.91 4.00 10.72
N ILE A 9 12.94 4.10 11.63
CA ILE A 9 12.71 5.34 12.41
C ILE A 9 13.96 5.74 13.20
N LEU A 10 14.62 4.78 13.87
CA LEU A 10 15.84 5.06 14.63
C LEU A 10 16.99 5.51 13.72
N LEU A 11 17.13 4.88 12.56
CA LEU A 11 18.15 5.23 11.56
C LEU A 11 17.89 6.63 11.00
N ASP A 12 16.67 6.95 10.59
CA ASP A 12 16.30 8.26 10.06
C ASP A 12 16.47 9.36 11.14
N THR A 13 16.07 9.07 12.37
CA THR A 13 16.26 9.98 13.50
C THR A 13 17.75 10.21 13.78
N ALA A 14 18.58 9.17 13.73
CA ALA A 14 20.02 9.29 13.90
C ALA A 14 20.67 10.08 12.75
N ILE A 15 20.24 9.85 11.50
CA ILE A 15 20.72 10.58 10.32
C ILE A 15 20.46 12.07 10.45
N LEU A 16 19.26 12.45 10.89
CA LEU A 16 18.88 13.83 11.11
C LEU A 16 19.59 14.44 12.33
N TYR A 17 19.59 13.73 13.47
CA TYR A 17 20.14 14.24 14.72
C TYR A 17 21.65 14.46 14.68
N PHE A 18 22.40 13.51 14.09
CA PHE A 18 23.86 13.62 13.96
C PHE A 18 24.30 14.43 12.73
N GLY A 19 23.37 14.98 11.94
CA GLY A 19 23.71 15.72 10.72
C GLY A 19 24.50 14.87 9.73
N ILE A 20 24.21 13.57 9.65
CA ILE A 20 24.90 12.64 8.75
C ILE A 20 24.68 13.07 7.30
N LEU A 21 23.51 13.61 6.97
CA LEU A 21 23.18 14.06 5.61
C LEU A 21 24.06 15.26 5.15
N PRO A 22 24.21 16.37 5.91
CA PRO A 22 25.20 17.42 5.63
C PRO A 22 26.65 16.94 5.59
N TRP A 23 27.04 16.06 6.52
CA TRP A 23 28.38 15.49 6.57
C TRP A 23 28.68 14.70 5.29
N PHE A 24 27.73 13.87 4.87
CA PHE A 24 27.84 13.06 3.67
C PHE A 24 27.89 13.93 2.40
N TRP A 25 27.08 14.99 2.34
CA TRP A 25 27.14 15.98 1.28
C TRP A 25 28.53 16.62 1.18
N LYS A 26 29.15 17.04 2.30
CA LYS A 26 30.52 17.59 2.30
C LYS A 26 31.56 16.58 1.80
N ILE A 27 31.47 15.32 2.22
CA ILE A 27 32.37 14.26 1.75
C ILE A 27 32.26 14.06 0.25
N SER A 28 31.04 14.02 -0.28
CA SER A 28 30.84 13.84 -1.73
C SER A 28 31.49 14.96 -2.56
N GLY A 29 31.52 16.19 -2.04
CA GLY A 29 32.21 17.32 -2.68
C GLY A 29 33.73 17.19 -2.61
N ASN A 30 34.26 16.74 -1.47
CA ASN A 30 35.69 16.48 -1.31
C ASN A 30 36.19 15.38 -2.26
N ILE A 31 35.38 14.35 -2.51
CA ILE A 31 35.69 13.29 -3.48
C ILE A 31 35.77 13.87 -4.89
N VAL A 32 34.82 14.72 -5.29
CA VAL A 32 34.83 15.40 -6.60
C VAL A 32 36.08 16.24 -6.77
N ALA A 33 36.43 17.05 -5.76
CA ALA A 33 37.65 17.86 -5.77
C ALA A 33 38.92 17.01 -5.85
N TYR A 34 38.98 15.87 -5.15
CA TYR A 34 40.11 14.93 -5.21
C TYR A 34 40.27 14.29 -6.60
N MET A 35 39.16 14.04 -7.30
CA MET A 35 39.16 13.54 -8.67
C MET A 35 39.54 14.61 -9.72
N GLY A 36 39.86 15.84 -9.30
CA GLY A 36 40.20 16.95 -10.18
C GLY A 36 39.00 17.49 -10.98
N LEU A 37 37.79 17.15 -10.55
CA LEU A 37 36.54 17.64 -11.14
C LEU A 37 36.11 18.93 -10.44
N ASP A 38 35.34 19.75 -11.17
CA ASP A 38 34.82 21.00 -10.63
C ASP A 38 33.78 20.74 -9.54
N ALA A 39 34.17 20.99 -8.29
CA ALA A 39 33.31 20.84 -7.11
C ALA A 39 32.30 21.98 -6.97
N GLU A 40 32.45 23.10 -7.71
CA GLU A 40 31.44 24.15 -7.76
C GLU A 40 30.26 23.77 -8.67
N ASN A 41 30.45 22.79 -9.56
CA ASN A 41 29.38 22.25 -10.36
C ASN A 41 28.44 21.38 -9.53
N GLU A 42 27.28 21.94 -9.20
CA GLU A 42 26.23 21.28 -8.42
C GLU A 42 25.81 19.91 -8.99
N ILE A 43 25.81 19.75 -10.32
CA ILE A 43 25.40 18.49 -10.97
C ILE A 43 26.41 17.38 -10.66
N ILE A 44 27.71 17.67 -10.77
CA ILE A 44 28.77 16.69 -10.51
C ILE A 44 28.81 16.33 -9.02
N HIS A 45 28.65 17.33 -8.15
CA HIS A 45 28.54 17.12 -6.70
C HIS A 45 27.32 16.25 -6.35
N THR A 46 26.16 16.52 -6.95
CA THR A 46 24.94 15.73 -6.75
C THR A 46 25.10 14.29 -7.25
N LEU A 47 25.75 14.07 -8.39
CA LEU A 47 26.03 12.73 -8.91
C LEU A 47 26.98 11.95 -7.99
N SER A 48 28.02 12.60 -7.47
CA SER A 48 28.92 12.01 -6.46
C SER A 48 28.17 11.62 -5.19
N PHE A 49 27.28 12.49 -4.70
CA PHE A 49 26.42 12.20 -3.56
C PHE A 49 25.52 10.99 -3.81
N LEU A 50 24.83 10.92 -4.95
CA LEU A 50 23.98 9.79 -5.31
C LEU A 50 24.78 8.48 -5.41
N ALA A 51 25.95 8.51 -6.04
CA ALA A 51 26.83 7.35 -6.13
C ALA A 51 27.26 6.87 -4.73
N GLY A 52 27.57 7.81 -3.83
CA GLY A 52 27.88 7.51 -2.44
C GLY A 52 26.70 6.85 -1.69
N VAL A 53 25.48 7.38 -1.84
CA VAL A 53 24.27 6.80 -1.22
C VAL A 53 24.02 5.38 -1.74
N MET A 54 24.22 5.14 -3.04
CA MET A 54 24.09 3.80 -3.63
C MET A 54 25.13 2.82 -3.06
N ILE A 55 26.38 3.26 -2.86
CA ILE A 55 27.42 2.42 -2.23
C ILE A 55 27.05 2.10 -0.77
N TRP A 56 26.48 3.06 -0.04
CA TRP A 56 26.01 2.86 1.34
C TRP A 56 24.86 1.85 1.43
N SER A 57 24.00 1.74 0.41
CA SER A 57 22.89 0.77 0.40
C SER A 57 23.30 -0.66 0.07
N GLN A 58 24.60 -1.00 0.10
CA GLN A 58 25.18 -2.32 -0.26
C GLN A 58 24.89 -2.77 -1.71
N GLN A 59 24.27 -1.92 -2.55
CA GLN A 59 24.02 -2.19 -3.96
C GLN A 59 25.06 -1.46 -4.82
N THR A 60 25.93 -2.21 -5.49
CA THR A 60 26.81 -1.60 -6.50
C THR A 60 25.98 -1.11 -7.69
N ILE A 61 26.40 -0.01 -8.32
CA ILE A 61 25.71 0.57 -9.50
C ILE A 61 25.47 -0.50 -10.59
N TRP A 62 26.45 -1.39 -10.80
CA TRP A 62 26.31 -2.52 -11.72
C TRP A 62 25.25 -3.54 -11.26
N LEU A 63 25.18 -3.89 -9.97
CA LEU A 63 24.13 -4.75 -9.43
C LEU A 63 22.76 -4.09 -9.58
N PHE A 64 22.63 -2.80 -9.29
CA PHE A 64 21.39 -2.05 -9.46
C PHE A 64 20.89 -2.08 -10.90
N PHE A 65 21.72 -1.69 -11.87
CA PHE A 65 21.30 -1.69 -13.28
C PHE A 65 21.06 -3.10 -13.81
N ARG A 66 21.90 -4.07 -13.45
CA ARG A 66 21.71 -5.47 -13.83
C ARG A 66 20.39 -6.01 -13.27
N ASP A 67 20.07 -5.70 -12.03
CA ASP A 67 18.85 -6.20 -11.37
C ASP A 67 17.61 -5.43 -11.82
N MET A 68 17.74 -4.14 -12.17
CA MET A 68 16.68 -3.34 -12.80
C MET A 68 16.36 -3.84 -14.22
N PHE A 69 17.36 -4.06 -15.07
CA PHE A 69 17.17 -4.61 -16.41
C PHE A 69 16.66 -6.05 -16.36
N LYS A 70 17.23 -6.89 -15.49
CA LYS A 70 16.69 -8.23 -15.25
C LYS A 70 15.26 -8.15 -14.75
N GLY A 71 14.93 -7.24 -13.83
CA GLY A 71 13.58 -7.05 -13.30
C GLY A 71 12.56 -6.63 -14.36
N ILE A 72 12.92 -5.66 -15.22
CA ILE A 72 12.07 -5.21 -16.33
C ILE A 72 11.91 -6.32 -17.36
N CYS A 73 13.00 -6.93 -17.83
CA CYS A 73 12.94 -8.04 -18.77
C CYS A 73 12.17 -9.24 -18.20
N LEU A 74 12.35 -9.54 -16.91
CA LEU A 74 11.62 -10.60 -16.20
C LEU A 74 10.16 -10.25 -16.04
N SER A 75 9.80 -8.99 -15.76
CA SER A 75 8.39 -8.55 -15.68
C SER A 75 7.68 -8.61 -17.03
N ILE A 76 8.39 -8.33 -18.14
CA ILE A 76 7.83 -8.42 -19.49
C ILE A 76 7.75 -9.88 -19.95
N LEU A 77 8.77 -10.69 -19.64
CA LEU A 77 8.86 -12.10 -20.03
C LEU A 77 7.96 -12.99 -19.19
N LEU A 78 7.94 -12.78 -17.86
CA LEU A 78 7.13 -13.53 -16.91
C LEU A 78 5.78 -12.88 -16.61
N GLY A 79 5.54 -11.61 -16.93
CA GLY A 79 4.22 -10.99 -16.72
C GLY A 79 3.09 -11.79 -17.38
N PRO A 80 3.15 -12.07 -18.69
CA PRO A 80 2.13 -12.89 -19.35
C PRO A 80 2.08 -14.35 -18.84
N PRO A 81 3.20 -15.06 -18.62
CA PRO A 81 3.19 -16.39 -17.98
C PRO A 81 2.72 -16.41 -16.52
N ILE A 82 2.94 -15.37 -15.73
CA ILE A 82 2.49 -15.27 -14.33
C ILE A 82 1.00 -14.98 -14.31
N VAL A 83 0.51 -14.07 -15.16
CA VAL A 83 -0.93 -13.87 -15.33
C VAL A 83 -1.58 -15.16 -15.81
N ALA A 84 -0.98 -15.85 -16.79
CA ALA A 84 -1.44 -17.15 -17.25
C ALA A 84 -1.34 -18.23 -16.16
N ALA A 85 -0.29 -18.24 -15.34
CA ALA A 85 -0.09 -19.19 -14.25
C ALA A 85 -1.04 -18.91 -13.07
N ILE A 86 -1.35 -17.65 -12.76
CA ILE A 86 -2.39 -17.27 -11.79
C ILE A 86 -3.74 -17.74 -12.32
N ILE A 87 -4.03 -17.49 -13.60
CA ILE A 87 -5.24 -18.01 -14.25
C ILE A 87 -5.28 -19.55 -14.16
N VAL A 88 -4.16 -20.25 -14.40
CA VAL A 88 -4.06 -21.72 -14.34
C VAL A 88 -4.13 -22.27 -12.91
N ILE A 89 -3.56 -21.58 -11.92
CA ILE A 89 -3.62 -21.95 -10.49
C ILE A 89 -5.04 -21.72 -9.98
N VAL A 90 -5.72 -20.66 -10.41
CA VAL A 90 -7.15 -20.43 -10.16
C VAL A 90 -7.99 -21.48 -10.92
N GLN A 91 -7.59 -21.92 -12.12
CA GLN A 91 -8.25 -23.01 -12.87
C GLN A 91 -8.19 -24.39 -12.19
N CYS A 92 -7.32 -24.60 -11.20
CA CYS A 92 -7.37 -25.81 -10.37
C CYS A 92 -8.60 -25.85 -9.45
N LYS A 93 -9.47 -24.83 -9.46
CA LYS A 93 -10.72 -24.76 -8.70
C LYS A 93 -11.84 -24.29 -9.62
N ASN A 94 -12.90 -25.10 -9.71
CA ASN A 94 -14.20 -24.87 -10.35
C ASN A 94 -14.27 -23.70 -11.38
N GLU A 95 -14.49 -24.02 -12.66
CA GLU A 95 -14.58 -23.05 -13.77
C GLU A 95 -15.49 -21.85 -13.47
N GLU A 96 -16.59 -22.07 -12.74
CA GLU A 96 -17.52 -21.01 -12.34
C GLU A 96 -16.88 -19.96 -11.41
N GLU A 97 -15.98 -20.36 -10.50
CA GLU A 97 -15.29 -19.45 -9.58
C GLU A 97 -14.26 -18.60 -10.33
N VAL A 98 -13.55 -19.20 -11.29
CA VAL A 98 -12.60 -18.50 -12.17
C VAL A 98 -13.32 -17.42 -12.98
N VAL A 99 -14.44 -17.80 -13.62
CA VAL A 99 -15.23 -16.86 -14.43
C VAL A 99 -15.79 -15.74 -13.56
N ALA A 100 -16.16 -16.03 -12.31
CA ALA A 100 -16.63 -15.02 -11.37
C ALA A 100 -15.54 -14.00 -10.98
N VAL A 101 -14.30 -14.45 -10.76
CA VAL A 101 -13.16 -13.56 -10.52
C VAL A 101 -12.84 -12.73 -11.76
N ILE A 102 -12.84 -13.34 -12.95
CA ILE A 102 -12.67 -12.60 -14.22
C ILE A 102 -13.77 -11.55 -14.40
N ALA A 103 -15.01 -11.86 -14.03
CA ALA A 103 -16.11 -10.90 -14.07
C ALA A 103 -15.86 -9.70 -13.13
N HIS A 104 -15.28 -9.91 -11.95
CA HIS A 104 -14.84 -8.84 -11.04
C HIS A 104 -13.73 -7.97 -11.67
N GLU A 105 -12.69 -8.58 -12.24
CA GLU A 105 -11.59 -7.86 -12.93
C GLU A 105 -12.08 -7.06 -14.14
N LEU A 106 -13.01 -7.63 -14.92
CA LEU A 106 -13.68 -6.92 -16.02
C LEU A 106 -14.52 -5.74 -15.50
N GLY A 107 -15.03 -5.82 -14.27
CA GLY A 107 -15.68 -4.70 -13.59
C GLY A 107 -14.73 -3.53 -13.38
N HIS A 108 -13.49 -3.78 -12.94
CA HIS A 108 -12.46 -2.73 -12.83
C HIS A 108 -12.15 -2.08 -14.17
N TRP A 109 -12.07 -2.88 -15.24
CA TRP A 109 -11.86 -2.36 -16.59
C TRP A 109 -13.06 -1.54 -17.08
N LYS A 110 -14.28 -2.06 -16.95
CA LYS A 110 -15.51 -1.42 -17.43
C LYS A 110 -15.79 -0.08 -16.75
N LEU A 111 -15.46 0.03 -15.46
CA LEU A 111 -15.63 1.25 -14.66
C LEU A 111 -14.40 2.16 -14.66
N ASN A 112 -13.37 1.84 -15.46
CA ASN A 112 -12.14 2.62 -15.60
C ASN A 112 -11.39 2.88 -14.29
N HIS A 113 -11.49 1.99 -13.30
CA HIS A 113 -10.83 2.15 -11.99
C HIS A 113 -9.32 2.36 -12.14
N THR A 114 -8.66 1.61 -13.03
CA THR A 114 -7.23 1.76 -13.33
C THR A 114 -6.89 3.14 -13.87
N MET A 115 -7.74 3.71 -14.75
CA MET A 115 -7.51 5.04 -15.31
C MET A 115 -7.69 6.14 -14.25
N TYR A 116 -8.71 6.01 -13.38
CA TYR A 116 -8.89 6.94 -12.26
C TYR A 116 -7.70 6.93 -11.31
N SER A 117 -7.22 5.75 -10.91
CA SER A 117 -6.03 5.61 -10.06
C SER A 117 -4.78 6.18 -10.74
N PHE A 118 -4.60 5.94 -12.05
CA PHE A 118 -3.48 6.52 -12.80
C PHE A 118 -3.52 8.05 -12.79
N ILE A 119 -4.66 8.66 -13.14
CA ILE A 119 -4.83 10.13 -13.14
C ILE A 119 -4.61 10.70 -11.73
N ALA A 120 -5.16 10.05 -10.69
CA ALA A 120 -4.99 10.50 -9.31
C ALA A 120 -3.50 10.55 -8.90
N VAL A 121 -2.72 9.53 -9.27
CA VAL A 121 -1.27 9.51 -9.03
C VAL A 121 -0.53 10.60 -9.83
N GLN A 122 -0.94 10.87 -11.07
CA GLN A 122 -0.34 11.96 -11.87
C GLN A 122 -0.62 13.34 -11.23
N ILE A 123 -1.85 13.58 -10.77
CA ILE A 123 -2.23 14.82 -10.07
C ILE A 123 -1.44 14.95 -8.77
N LEU A 124 -1.36 13.89 -7.97
CA LEU A 124 -0.60 13.91 -6.72
C LEU A 124 0.89 14.21 -6.97
N THR A 125 1.49 13.60 -8.00
CA THR A 125 2.87 13.85 -8.39
C THR A 125 3.08 15.30 -8.82
N PHE A 126 2.16 15.85 -9.63
CA PHE A 126 2.19 17.25 -10.04
C PHE A 126 2.08 18.20 -8.83
N LEU A 127 1.18 17.93 -7.88
CA LEU A 127 1.03 18.72 -6.66
C LEU A 127 2.27 18.65 -5.77
N GLN A 128 2.93 17.50 -5.69
CA GLN A 128 4.19 17.35 -4.94
C GLN A 128 5.31 18.19 -5.55
N PHE A 129 5.52 18.10 -6.87
CA PHE A 129 6.51 18.95 -7.54
C PHE A 129 6.16 20.44 -7.46
N GLY A 130 4.87 20.79 -7.60
CA GLY A 130 4.38 22.16 -7.40
C GLY A 130 4.65 22.65 -5.97
N GLY A 131 4.34 21.85 -4.95
CA GLY A 131 4.63 22.17 -3.56
C GLY A 131 6.11 22.37 -3.28
N TYR A 132 6.98 21.56 -3.90
CA TYR A 132 8.43 21.72 -3.80
C TYR A 132 8.90 23.09 -4.32
N THR A 133 8.32 23.59 -5.42
CA THR A 133 8.69 24.92 -5.96
C THR A 133 8.42 26.06 -4.97
N LEU A 134 7.41 25.92 -4.11
CA LEU A 134 7.08 26.93 -3.09
C LEU A 134 8.13 27.02 -1.98
N VAL A 135 8.73 25.88 -1.61
CA VAL A 135 9.71 25.81 -0.51
C VAL A 135 11.17 25.89 -0.99
N ARG A 136 11.42 25.68 -2.29
CA ARG A 136 12.76 25.65 -2.89
C ARG A 136 13.63 26.86 -2.54
N ASN A 137 13.05 28.05 -2.50
CA ASN A 137 13.80 29.29 -2.29
C ASN A 137 14.00 29.66 -0.81
N SER A 138 13.37 28.92 0.12
CA SER A 138 13.51 29.20 1.54
C SER A 138 14.89 28.80 2.03
N LYS A 139 15.68 29.74 2.57
CA LYS A 139 17.02 29.44 3.12
C LYS A 139 16.93 28.78 4.49
N ASP A 140 15.96 29.22 5.30
CA ASP A 140 15.72 28.75 6.66
C ASP A 140 15.46 27.23 6.70
N LEU A 141 14.77 26.69 5.68
CA LEU A 141 14.54 25.25 5.57
C LEU A 141 15.86 24.50 5.47
N PHE A 142 16.77 24.89 4.58
CA PHE A 142 18.06 24.21 4.38
C PHE A 142 18.99 24.39 5.59
N GLN A 143 19.01 25.59 6.17
CA GLN A 143 19.81 25.89 7.37
C GLN A 143 19.38 25.05 8.58
N SER A 144 18.07 24.79 8.74
CA SER A 144 17.54 23.94 9.80
C SER A 144 18.05 22.50 9.72
N PHE A 145 18.44 22.03 8.53
CA PHE A 145 19.06 20.72 8.32
C PHE A 145 20.58 20.78 8.22
N GLY A 146 21.22 21.93 8.48
CA GLY A 146 22.68 22.07 8.49
C GLY A 146 23.33 22.31 7.12
N PHE A 147 22.57 22.81 6.15
CA PHE A 147 23.06 23.15 4.80
C PHE A 147 23.17 24.67 4.60
N ASP A 148 24.37 25.12 4.23
CA ASP A 148 24.63 26.53 3.87
C ASP A 148 24.24 26.85 2.42
N ALA A 149 24.36 25.85 1.54
CA ALA A 149 23.92 25.91 0.15
C ALA A 149 22.50 25.32 0.00
N GLN A 150 21.86 25.58 -1.14
CA GLN A 150 20.54 25.04 -1.46
C GLN A 150 20.62 24.04 -2.64
N PRO A 151 21.22 22.84 -2.51
CA PRO A 151 21.23 21.88 -3.61
C PRO A 151 19.81 21.38 -3.95
N VAL A 152 19.48 21.21 -5.24
CA VAL A 152 18.14 20.80 -5.70
C VAL A 152 17.76 19.44 -5.10
N LEU A 153 18.63 18.45 -5.21
CA LEU A 153 18.37 17.09 -4.74
C LEU A 153 18.11 17.04 -3.24
N ILE A 154 18.95 17.72 -2.44
CA ILE A 154 18.80 17.78 -0.98
C ILE A 154 17.48 18.44 -0.60
N GLY A 155 17.11 19.52 -1.30
CA GLY A 155 15.81 20.15 -1.11
C GLY A 155 14.64 19.20 -1.36
N LEU A 156 14.74 18.36 -2.40
CA LEU A 156 13.71 17.39 -2.73
C LEU A 156 13.58 16.31 -1.64
N VAL A 157 14.71 15.81 -1.13
CA VAL A 157 14.74 14.83 -0.02
C VAL A 157 14.12 15.43 1.25
N ILE A 158 14.52 16.64 1.64
CA ILE A 158 13.95 17.32 2.81
C ILE A 158 12.44 17.54 2.64
N PHE A 159 12.02 17.97 1.45
CA PHE A 159 10.60 18.17 1.14
C PHE A 159 9.82 16.87 1.26
N GLN A 160 10.32 15.76 0.71
CA GLN A 160 9.69 14.44 0.81
C GLN A 160 9.45 14.02 2.26
N HIS A 161 10.42 14.25 3.16
CA HIS A 161 10.27 13.97 4.58
C HIS A 161 9.25 14.89 5.25
N THR A 162 9.25 16.17 4.88
CA THR A 162 8.34 17.18 5.44
C THR A 162 6.87 16.88 5.13
N VAL A 163 6.60 16.33 3.93
CA VAL A 163 5.22 16.03 3.50
C VAL A 163 4.71 14.64 3.93
N ILE A 164 5.51 13.81 4.62
CA ILE A 164 5.09 12.46 5.07
C ILE A 164 3.75 12.47 5.81
N PRO A 165 3.49 13.35 6.80
CA PRO A 165 2.21 13.36 7.50
C PRO A 165 1.02 13.63 6.57
N LEU A 166 1.20 14.53 5.60
CA LEU A 166 0.19 14.81 4.58
C LEU A 166 0.00 13.62 3.64
N GLN A 167 1.07 12.92 3.27
CA GLN A 167 1.00 11.70 2.45
C GLN A 167 0.17 10.61 3.12
N HIS A 168 0.28 10.44 4.44
CA HIS A 168 -0.56 9.48 5.18
C HIS A 168 -2.05 9.83 5.10
N LEU A 169 -2.41 11.11 5.21
CA LEU A 169 -3.80 11.56 5.06
C LEU A 169 -4.32 11.35 3.64
N VAL A 170 -3.52 11.68 2.63
CA VAL A 170 -3.89 11.46 1.22
C VAL A 170 -4.02 9.96 0.92
N SER A 171 -3.09 9.14 1.43
CA SER A 171 -3.12 7.69 1.30
C SER A 171 -4.39 7.09 1.90
N PHE A 172 -4.81 7.56 3.08
CA PHE A 172 -6.09 7.17 3.67
C PHE A 172 -7.28 7.47 2.75
N GLY A 173 -7.32 8.67 2.17
CA GLY A 173 -8.36 9.05 1.21
C GLY A 173 -8.38 8.16 -0.04
N LEU A 174 -7.20 7.87 -0.60
CA LEU A 174 -7.07 6.98 -1.76
C LEU A 174 -7.47 5.54 -1.43
N ASN A 175 -7.18 5.06 -0.21
CA ASN A 175 -7.62 3.75 0.26
C ASN A 175 -9.14 3.65 0.33
N LEU A 176 -9.83 4.68 0.81
CA LEU A 176 -11.30 4.71 0.81
C LEU A 176 -11.88 4.62 -0.61
N VAL A 177 -11.29 5.34 -1.57
CA VAL A 177 -11.68 5.27 -2.99
C VAL A 177 -11.43 3.89 -3.56
N SER A 178 -10.26 3.29 -3.28
CA SER A 178 -9.92 1.93 -3.70
C SER A 178 -10.92 0.91 -3.15
N ARG A 179 -11.31 1.02 -1.88
CA ARG A 179 -12.34 0.15 -1.29
C ARG A 179 -13.69 0.30 -2.00
N ALA A 180 -14.08 1.52 -2.37
CA ALA A 180 -15.30 1.74 -3.14
C ALA A 180 -15.24 1.08 -4.53
N PHE A 181 -14.06 1.05 -5.17
CA PHE A 181 -13.86 0.37 -6.45
C PHE A 181 -14.06 -1.14 -6.36
N GLU A 182 -13.59 -1.78 -5.29
CA GLU A 182 -13.83 -3.20 -5.02
C GLU A 182 -15.32 -3.53 -4.92
N PHE A 183 -16.09 -2.73 -4.16
CA PHE A 183 -17.53 -2.93 -4.05
C PHE A 183 -18.25 -2.75 -5.38
N GLN A 184 -17.82 -1.78 -6.21
CA GLN A 184 -18.38 -1.57 -7.53
C GLN A 184 -18.09 -2.73 -8.49
N ALA A 185 -16.88 -3.30 -8.42
CA ALA A 185 -16.49 -4.47 -9.19
C ALA A 185 -17.25 -5.73 -8.74
N ASP A 186 -17.44 -5.93 -7.43
CA ASP A 186 -18.30 -6.99 -6.88
C ASP A 186 -19.76 -6.85 -7.33
N ALA A 187 -20.29 -5.61 -7.33
CA ALA A 187 -21.63 -5.34 -7.85
C ALA A 187 -21.75 -5.63 -9.36
N PHE A 188 -20.69 -5.38 -10.14
CA PHE A 188 -20.66 -5.70 -11.56
C PHE A 188 -20.70 -7.22 -11.79
N ALA A 189 -19.87 -7.99 -11.08
CA ALA A 189 -19.90 -9.46 -11.14
C ALA A 189 -21.27 -10.03 -10.70
N LYS A 190 -21.88 -9.42 -9.67
CA LYS A 190 -23.24 -9.76 -9.22
C LYS A 190 -24.30 -9.49 -10.29
N LYS A 191 -24.23 -8.36 -11.01
CA LYS A 191 -25.14 -8.04 -12.12
C LYS A 191 -25.03 -9.05 -13.27
N LEU A 192 -23.87 -9.65 -13.46
CA LEU A 192 -23.64 -10.72 -14.45
C LEU A 192 -24.11 -12.11 -13.98
N GLY A 193 -24.61 -12.24 -12.74
CA GLY A 193 -25.14 -13.49 -12.19
C GLY A 193 -24.11 -14.35 -11.44
N TYR A 194 -22.86 -13.90 -11.30
CA TYR A 194 -21.77 -14.68 -10.70
C TYR A 194 -21.61 -14.48 -9.18
N ALA A 195 -22.60 -13.92 -8.47
CA ALA A 195 -22.48 -13.56 -7.06
C ALA A 195 -22.15 -14.75 -6.13
N ALA A 196 -22.79 -15.90 -6.36
CA ALA A 196 -22.57 -17.10 -5.55
C ALA A 196 -21.18 -17.72 -5.78
N ALA A 197 -20.75 -17.79 -7.05
CA ALA A 197 -19.44 -18.30 -7.43
C ALA A 197 -18.31 -17.36 -6.95
N LEU A 198 -18.49 -16.04 -7.03
CA LEU A 198 -17.52 -15.06 -6.53
C LEU A 198 -17.34 -15.19 -5.01
N ARG A 199 -18.45 -15.33 -4.27
CA ARG A 199 -18.40 -15.58 -2.82
C ARG A 199 -17.59 -16.82 -2.47
N SER A 200 -17.85 -17.94 -3.15
CA SER A 200 -17.13 -19.19 -2.93
C SER A 200 -15.63 -19.03 -3.21
N GLY A 201 -15.29 -18.37 -4.32
CA GLY A 201 -13.90 -18.05 -4.68
C GLY A 201 -13.19 -17.19 -3.63
N LEU A 202 -13.82 -16.11 -3.17
CA LEU A 202 -13.25 -15.21 -2.17
C LEU A 202 -13.00 -15.89 -0.81
N VAL A 203 -13.92 -16.75 -0.36
CA VAL A 203 -13.71 -17.53 0.86
C VAL A 203 -12.50 -18.44 0.70
N LYS A 204 -12.42 -19.21 -0.39
CA LYS A 204 -11.29 -20.13 -0.63
C LYS A 204 -9.95 -19.39 -0.75
N LEU A 205 -9.92 -18.23 -1.41
CA LEU A 205 -8.72 -17.40 -1.49
C LEU A 205 -8.26 -16.93 -0.11
N GLN A 206 -9.19 -16.60 0.79
CA GLN A 206 -8.85 -16.22 2.16
C GLN A 206 -8.33 -17.41 2.99
N GLU A 207 -8.92 -18.60 2.81
CA GLU A 207 -8.47 -19.83 3.47
C GLU A 207 -7.04 -20.21 3.05
N GLU A 208 -6.70 -20.07 1.77
CA GLU A 208 -5.36 -20.38 1.26
C GLU A 208 -4.30 -19.35 1.64
N ASN A 209 -4.68 -18.10 1.84
CA ASN A 209 -3.75 -17.05 2.22
C ASN A 209 -3.32 -17.09 3.71
N LEU A 210 -3.78 -18.10 4.49
CA LEU A 210 -3.31 -18.46 5.84
C LEU A 210 -2.79 -17.27 6.68
N SER A 211 -3.62 -16.24 6.83
CA SER A 211 -3.26 -15.07 7.63
C SER A 211 -3.09 -15.47 9.11
N ALA A 212 -1.95 -15.11 9.71
CA ALA A 212 -1.49 -15.60 11.01
C ALA A 212 -2.52 -15.44 12.16
N MET A 213 -2.58 -16.47 13.02
CA MET A 213 -3.75 -16.83 13.82
C MET A 213 -3.62 -16.62 15.34
N ASN A 214 -2.48 -16.20 15.89
CA ASN A 214 -2.40 -16.07 17.35
C ASN A 214 -1.34 -15.07 17.78
N THR A 215 -1.75 -13.82 17.92
CA THR A 215 -0.85 -12.76 18.38
C THR A 215 -1.43 -12.06 19.59
N ASP A 216 -0.52 -11.73 20.50
CA ASP A 216 -0.82 -11.10 21.78
C ASP A 216 -1.81 -9.94 21.61
N PRO A 217 -2.79 -9.73 22.52
CA PRO A 217 -3.83 -8.70 22.37
C PRO A 217 -3.30 -7.28 22.12
N TRP A 218 -2.13 -6.94 22.66
CA TRP A 218 -1.50 -5.63 22.46
C TRP A 218 -0.67 -5.60 21.17
N TYR A 219 0.02 -6.70 20.87
CA TYR A 219 0.72 -6.86 19.59
C TYR A 219 -0.24 -6.89 18.39
N SER A 220 -1.45 -7.45 18.56
CA SER A 220 -2.51 -7.52 17.56
C SER A 220 -3.20 -6.18 17.34
N ALA A 221 -3.51 -5.43 18.39
CA ALA A 221 -4.06 -4.08 18.23
C ALA A 221 -3.09 -3.10 17.54
N TYR A 222 -1.77 -3.30 17.68
CA TYR A 222 -0.76 -2.41 17.12
C TYR A 222 -0.19 -2.87 15.76
N HIS A 223 0.11 -4.16 15.59
CA HIS A 223 0.72 -4.70 14.37
C HIS A 223 -0.25 -5.47 13.46
N TYR A 224 -1.31 -6.03 14.03
CA TYR A 224 -2.33 -6.68 13.23
C TYR A 224 -3.50 -5.75 13.03
N SER A 225 -4.31 -6.10 12.05
CA SER A 225 -5.39 -5.24 11.59
C SER A 225 -6.67 -5.43 12.35
N HIS A 226 -6.57 -6.17 13.46
CA HIS A 226 -7.67 -6.80 14.13
C HIS A 226 -7.41 -6.83 15.63
N VAL A 227 -8.47 -6.60 16.38
CA VAL A 227 -8.55 -6.93 17.80
C VAL A 227 -9.16 -8.34 17.92
N PRO A 228 -8.50 -9.31 18.58
CA PRO A 228 -9.07 -10.64 18.76
C PRO A 228 -10.39 -10.59 19.56
N LEU A 229 -11.25 -11.58 19.34
CA LEU A 229 -12.66 -11.67 19.80
C LEU A 229 -12.89 -11.37 21.30
N GLY A 230 -11.85 -11.37 22.15
CA GLY A 230 -11.90 -11.02 23.57
C GLY A 230 -12.35 -9.59 23.87
N PHE A 231 -12.28 -8.65 22.92
CA PHE A 231 -12.70 -7.25 23.15
C PHE A 231 -14.19 -6.99 22.90
N ARG A 232 -14.98 -8.02 22.59
CA ARG A 232 -16.41 -7.89 22.26
C ARG A 232 -17.33 -7.58 23.47
N GLN A 233 -16.83 -7.68 24.71
CA GLN A 233 -17.66 -7.48 25.91
C GLN A 233 -17.78 -6.02 26.39
N TYR A 234 -16.95 -5.08 25.94
CA TYR A 234 -16.92 -3.72 26.54
C TYR A 234 -17.55 -2.59 25.71
N CYS A 235 -17.64 -2.70 24.38
CA CYS A 235 -18.29 -1.67 23.55
C CYS A 235 -19.80 -1.94 23.36
N ASN A 236 -20.55 -1.96 24.46
CA ASN A 236 -22.01 -2.05 24.45
C ASN A 236 -22.67 -0.70 24.78
N TRP A 237 -22.10 0.40 24.29
CA TRP A 237 -22.70 1.72 24.36
C TRP A 237 -22.69 2.37 22.98
N GLY A 238 -23.86 2.32 22.31
CA GLY A 238 -24.18 3.30 21.27
C GLY A 238 -24.43 2.82 19.84
N MET A 239 -24.98 1.63 19.58
CA MET A 239 -25.51 1.32 18.23
C MET A 239 -26.77 0.45 18.27
N ARG A 240 -27.92 1.06 18.56
CA ARG A 240 -29.26 0.41 18.56
C ARG A 240 -29.90 0.22 17.16
N GLN A 241 -29.18 0.43 16.06
CA GLN A 241 -29.71 0.21 14.70
C GLN A 241 -29.22 -1.07 14.00
N TRP A 242 -28.29 -1.84 14.59
CA TRP A 242 -27.64 -3.00 13.94
C TRP A 242 -28.11 -4.38 14.44
N SER A 243 -29.31 -4.50 15.04
CA SER A 243 -29.75 -5.77 15.65
C SER A 243 -30.05 -6.90 14.64
N ARG A 244 -30.20 -6.59 13.35
CA ARG A 244 -30.36 -7.61 12.29
C ARG A 244 -29.03 -8.10 11.71
N TYR A 245 -27.94 -7.35 11.94
CA TYR A 245 -26.59 -7.66 11.43
C TYR A 245 -25.94 -8.85 12.17
N LEU A 246 -26.25 -9.00 13.47
CA LEU A 246 -25.63 -10.02 14.30
C LEU A 246 -26.20 -11.43 14.06
N VAL A 247 -27.44 -11.55 13.60
CA VAL A 247 -28.11 -12.86 13.46
C VAL A 247 -27.68 -13.58 12.17
N SER A 248 -27.40 -12.82 11.10
CA SER A 248 -26.94 -13.41 9.82
C SER A 248 -25.48 -13.86 9.89
N VAL A 249 -24.60 -13.09 10.55
CA VAL A 249 -23.19 -13.44 10.75
C VAL A 249 -23.04 -14.68 11.64
N GLN A 250 -23.89 -14.82 12.66
CA GLN A 250 -23.83 -15.97 13.57
C GLN A 250 -24.25 -17.30 12.92
N ARG A 251 -25.03 -17.26 11.84
CA ARG A 251 -25.47 -18.46 11.11
C ARG A 251 -24.40 -18.98 10.14
N LEU A 252 -23.49 -18.12 9.68
CA LEU A 252 -22.35 -18.49 8.82
C LEU A 252 -21.16 -19.08 9.59
N CYS A 253 -20.97 -18.69 10.87
CA CYS A 253 -19.94 -19.29 11.73
C CYS A 253 -20.19 -20.76 12.04
N HIS A 254 -21.43 -21.27 11.93
CA HIS A 254 -21.74 -22.67 12.30
C HIS A 254 -21.50 -23.69 11.17
N THR A 255 -21.21 -23.25 9.94
CA THR A 255 -21.00 -24.16 8.79
C THR A 255 -19.55 -24.23 8.31
N GLY A 256 -18.65 -23.38 8.83
CA GLY A 256 -17.21 -23.47 8.59
C GLY A 256 -16.55 -24.35 9.64
N LYS A 257 -15.76 -25.35 9.22
CA LYS A 257 -14.88 -26.12 10.11
C LYS A 257 -14.10 -25.17 11.02
N GLU A 258 -13.94 -25.57 12.29
CA GLU A 258 -13.23 -24.87 13.38
C GLU A 258 -11.77 -24.49 13.09
N GLU A 259 -11.27 -24.72 11.88
CA GLU A 259 -9.87 -24.59 11.47
C GLU A 259 -9.55 -23.27 10.75
N ASN A 260 -10.55 -22.52 10.27
CA ASN A 260 -10.34 -21.24 9.58
C ASN A 260 -10.60 -20.04 10.49
N LEU A 261 -9.65 -19.78 11.38
CA LEU A 261 -9.62 -18.66 12.34
C LEU A 261 -8.82 -17.46 11.81
N SER A 262 -8.97 -17.12 10.52
CA SER A 262 -8.54 -15.79 10.06
C SER A 262 -9.42 -14.74 10.74
N ALA A 263 -8.83 -13.63 11.19
CA ALA A 263 -9.59 -12.57 11.84
C ALA A 263 -10.53 -11.93 10.81
N MET A 264 -11.76 -12.41 10.74
CA MET A 264 -12.72 -12.02 9.71
C MET A 264 -13.25 -10.58 9.88
N ASN A 265 -13.04 -9.97 11.05
CA ASN A 265 -13.59 -8.67 11.39
C ASN A 265 -12.46 -7.71 11.86
N THR A 266 -12.03 -6.80 10.99
CA THR A 266 -11.15 -5.66 11.35
C THR A 266 -12.00 -4.52 11.92
N ASP A 267 -11.39 -3.61 12.69
CA ASP A 267 -12.03 -2.31 12.92
C ASP A 267 -12.17 -1.56 11.56
N PRO A 268 -13.35 -1.01 11.21
CA PRO A 268 -13.57 -0.37 9.91
C PRO A 268 -12.64 0.81 9.62
N TRP A 269 -12.27 1.58 10.66
CA TRP A 269 -11.39 2.74 10.54
C TRP A 269 -9.94 2.33 10.40
N TYR A 270 -9.48 1.37 11.21
CA TYR A 270 -8.15 0.80 11.06
C TYR A 270 -7.98 0.18 9.66
N SER A 271 -8.97 -0.59 9.22
CA SER A 271 -8.96 -1.23 7.91
C SER A 271 -8.95 -0.21 6.77
N ALA A 272 -9.71 0.87 6.89
CA ALA A 272 -9.70 1.96 5.92
C ALA A 272 -8.36 2.68 5.86
N TYR A 273 -7.69 2.82 7.00
CA TYR A 273 -6.41 3.50 7.10
C TYR A 273 -5.26 2.69 6.49
N HIS A 274 -5.21 1.39 6.77
CA HIS A 274 -4.08 0.57 6.39
C HIS A 274 -4.26 -0.25 5.10
N TYR A 275 -5.49 -0.46 4.63
CA TYR A 275 -5.77 -1.36 3.50
C TYR A 275 -6.54 -0.70 2.36
N SER A 276 -6.09 -1.00 1.14
CA SER A 276 -6.76 -0.63 -0.11
C SER A 276 -7.97 -1.53 -0.45
N HIS A 277 -8.08 -2.71 0.18
CA HIS A 277 -9.19 -3.65 0.00
C HIS A 277 -10.04 -3.74 1.28
N PRO A 278 -11.37 -3.83 1.15
CA PRO A 278 -12.24 -4.07 2.29
C PRO A 278 -12.09 -5.53 2.78
N PRO A 279 -12.34 -5.79 4.07
CA PRO A 279 -12.33 -7.15 4.62
C PRO A 279 -13.33 -8.07 3.93
N LEU A 280 -13.02 -9.37 3.91
CA LEU A 280 -13.87 -10.39 3.29
C LEU A 280 -15.33 -10.32 3.78
N VAL A 281 -15.55 -10.14 5.09
CA VAL A 281 -16.91 -10.09 5.67
C VAL A 281 -17.74 -8.95 5.10
N GLU A 282 -17.15 -7.77 4.87
CA GLU A 282 -17.85 -6.64 4.27
C GLU A 282 -18.24 -6.93 2.82
N ARG A 283 -17.32 -7.52 2.04
CA ARG A 283 -17.58 -7.91 0.64
C ARG A 283 -18.68 -8.96 0.53
N LEU A 284 -18.64 -9.98 1.40
CA LEU A 284 -19.66 -11.03 1.44
C LEU A 284 -21.04 -10.47 1.80
N ALA A 285 -21.12 -9.54 2.76
CA ALA A 285 -22.37 -8.88 3.11
C ALA A 285 -22.96 -8.10 1.92
N ALA A 286 -22.14 -7.32 1.20
CA ALA A 286 -22.58 -6.59 0.00
C ALA A 286 -23.06 -7.52 -1.13
N LEU A 287 -22.47 -8.71 -1.26
CA LEU A 287 -22.94 -9.72 -2.20
C LEU A 287 -24.29 -10.33 -1.81
N GLU A 288 -24.59 -10.46 -0.50
CA GLU A 288 -25.85 -11.00 0.01
C GLU A 288 -27.05 -10.02 -0.05
N GLU A 289 -26.82 -8.71 -0.11
CA GLU A 289 -27.92 -7.73 -0.14
C GLU A 289 -28.82 -7.93 -1.37
N PRO A 290 -30.16 -8.10 -1.23
CA PRO A 290 -31.03 -8.25 -2.38
C PRO A 290 -30.95 -6.98 -3.25
N GLY A 291 -30.55 -7.14 -4.52
CA GLY A 291 -30.34 -6.01 -5.43
C GLY A 291 -31.57 -5.10 -5.49
N SER A 292 -31.36 -3.80 -5.33
CA SER A 292 -32.38 -2.79 -5.59
C SER A 292 -33.00 -3.03 -6.97
N LYS A 293 -34.33 -2.99 -7.02
CA LYS A 293 -35.18 -3.24 -8.18
C LYS A 293 -34.62 -2.61 -9.47
N LYS A 294 -34.76 -3.36 -10.57
CA LYS A 294 -34.57 -2.89 -11.95
C LYS A 294 -35.29 -1.56 -12.15
N GLU A 295 -34.57 -0.53 -12.56
CA GLU A 295 -35.14 0.57 -13.33
C GLU A 295 -35.13 0.11 -14.79
N ASP A 296 -36.31 -0.22 -15.30
CA ASP A 296 -36.62 -0.43 -16.72
C ASP A 296 -36.72 0.92 -17.45
#